data_AF-A0A9N7QNF3-F1
#
_entry.id   AF-A0A9N7QNF3-F1
#
_cell.length_a   1.000
_cell.length_b   1.000
_cell.length_c   1.000
_cell.angle_alpha   90.00
_cell.angle_beta   90.00
_cell.angle_gamma   90.00
#
_symmetry.space_group_name_H-M   'P 1'
#
loop_
_entity.id
_entity.type
_entity.pdbx_description
1 polymer ?
#
loop_
_entity_poly.entity_id
_entity_poly.type
_entity_poly.pdbx_seq_one_letter_code
_entity_poly.pdbx_strand_id
1 'polypeptide(L)'
;MIDVLYTDFVNDPWNTIRGVYRKLGRELAPETEQRMRDFLRAHPGDGGRGRYTWSDTGLDASVVRDRVRPYQDRYGVPTRAPALLISGLVSWGIVD
;
A
#
# COMPACT_ATOMS: atom_id res chain seq x y z
N MET A 1 -18.05 -3.72 -5.45
CA MET A 1 -16.83 -2.89 -5.43
C MET A 1 -16.05 -3.24 -4.17
N ILE A 2 -14.73 -3.37 -4.26
CA ILE A 2 -13.86 -3.68 -3.12
C ILE A 2 -12.76 -2.62 -3.10
N ASP A 3 -12.77 -1.78 -2.07
CA ASP A 3 -11.70 -0.81 -1.83
C ASP A 3 -10.69 -1.41 -0.85
N VAL A 4 -9.40 -1.16 -1.13
CA VAL A 4 -8.27 -1.59 -0.31
C VAL A 4 -7.40 -0.37 -0.04
N LEU A 5 -7.26 -0.02 1.24
CA LEU A 5 -6.33 1.03 1.64
C LEU A 5 -4.89 0.54 1.44
N TYR A 6 -4.08 1.38 0.80
CA TYR A 6 -2.65 1.10 0.63
C TYR A 6 -1.96 0.83 1.97
N THR A 7 -2.32 1.56 3.04
CA THR A 7 -1.76 1.36 4.38
C THR A 7 -2.07 -0.02 4.94
N ASP A 8 -3.29 -0.51 4.77
CA ASP A 8 -3.68 -1.83 5.28
C ASP A 8 -2.94 -2.92 4.52
N PHE A 9 -2.83 -2.77 3.19
CA PHE A 9 -2.10 -3.69 2.34
C PHE A 9 -0.60 -3.74 2.68
N VAL A 10 0.04 -2.59 2.87
CA VAL A 10 1.48 -2.48 3.19
C VAL A 10 1.80 -2.77 4.66
N ASN A 11 0.81 -2.86 5.54
CA ASN A 11 1.01 -3.32 6.91
C ASN A 11 0.77 -4.82 7.05
N ASP A 12 -0.28 -5.35 6.41
CA ASP A 12 -0.59 -6.79 6.39
C ASP A 12 -1.25 -7.17 5.04
N PRO A 13 -0.45 -7.63 4.06
CA PRO A 13 -0.93 -7.92 2.72
C PRO A 13 -1.79 -9.19 2.74
N TRP A 14 -1.52 -10.12 3.65
CA TRP A 14 -2.03 -11.49 3.58
C TRP A 14 -3.42 -11.50 4.16
N ASN A 15 -3.63 -10.81 5.28
CA ASN A 15 -4.97 -10.57 5.77
C ASN A 15 -5.79 -9.73 4.78
N THR A 16 -5.17 -8.72 4.14
CA THR A 16 -5.84 -7.90 3.13
C THR A 16 -6.29 -8.74 1.92
N ILE A 17 -5.41 -9.55 1.34
CA ILE A 17 -5.70 -10.43 0.19
C ILE A 17 -6.77 -11.46 0.56
N ARG A 18 -6.67 -12.11 1.73
CA ARG A 18 -7.73 -13.03 2.23
C ARG A 18 -9.07 -12.31 2.37
N GLY A 19 -9.07 -11.07 2.84
CA GLY A 19 -10.25 -10.21 2.90
C GLY A 19 -10.87 -9.96 1.53
N VAL A 20 -10.05 -9.69 0.51
CA VAL A 20 -10.50 -9.53 -0.89
C VAL A 20 -11.14 -10.82 -1.41
N TYR A 21 -10.47 -11.96 -1.26
CA TYR A 21 -10.99 -13.27 -1.69
C TYR A 21 -12.35 -13.59 -1.04
N ARG A 22 -12.47 -13.37 0.27
CA ARG A 22 -13.74 -13.53 1.01
C ARG A 22 -14.84 -12.61 0.47
N LYS A 23 -14.56 -11.34 0.21
CA LYS A 23 -15.54 -10.39 -0.38
C LYS A 23 -15.95 -10.79 -1.81
N LEU A 24 -15.09 -11.49 -2.54
CA LEU A 24 -15.40 -12.05 -3.86
C LEU A 24 -16.16 -13.39 -3.79
N GLY A 25 -16.38 -13.95 -2.59
CA GLY A 25 -16.96 -15.29 -2.44
C GLY A 25 -16.04 -16.38 -2.98
N ARG A 26 -14.71 -16.18 -2.91
CA ARG A 26 -13.69 -17.10 -3.42
C ARG A 26 -12.80 -17.59 -2.30
N GLU A 27 -12.33 -18.82 -2.42
CA GLU A 27 -11.30 -19.38 -1.55
C GLU A 27 -9.91 -18.99 -2.06
N LEU A 28 -9.02 -18.58 -1.14
CA LEU A 28 -7.60 -18.43 -1.43
C LEU A 28 -6.89 -19.73 -1.11
N ALA A 29 -6.57 -20.51 -2.14
CA ALA A 29 -5.82 -21.75 -1.98
C ALA A 29 -4.43 -21.48 -1.37
N PRO A 30 -3.95 -22.30 -0.41
CA PRO A 30 -2.65 -22.10 0.23
C PRO A 30 -1.48 -22.02 -0.77
N GLU A 31 -1.48 -22.82 -1.85
CA GLU A 31 -0.41 -22.74 -2.86
C GLU A 31 -0.43 -21.43 -3.64
N THR A 32 -1.59 -20.79 -3.78
CA THR A 32 -1.70 -19.48 -4.44
C THR A 32 -1.08 -18.39 -3.58
N GLU A 33 -1.35 -18.40 -2.27
CA GLU A 33 -0.70 -17.48 -1.34
C GLU A 33 0.82 -17.68 -1.32
N GLN A 34 1.29 -18.92 -1.35
CA GLN A 34 2.73 -19.21 -1.39
C GLN A 34 3.39 -18.69 -2.67
N ARG A 35 2.76 -18.88 -3.84
CA ARG A 35 3.28 -18.31 -5.10
C ARG A 35 3.37 -16.79 -5.08
N MET A 36 2.40 -16.10 -4.46
CA MET A 36 2.45 -14.64 -4.27
C MET A 36 3.63 -14.24 -3.38
N ARG A 37 3.88 -14.98 -2.29
CA ARG A 37 5.04 -14.76 -1.41
C ARG A 37 6.36 -14.92 -2.16
N ASP A 38 6.49 -16.00 -2.92
CA ASP A 38 7.71 -16.31 -3.67
C ASP A 38 7.96 -15.26 -4.77
N PHE A 39 6.91 -14.81 -5.45
CA PHE A 39 6.99 -13.73 -6.42
C PHE A 39 7.52 -12.44 -5.78
N LEU A 40 6.92 -11.99 -4.67
CA LEU A 40 7.37 -10.77 -3.99
C LEU A 40 8.81 -10.88 -3.48
N ARG A 41 9.25 -12.10 -3.11
CA ARG A 41 10.64 -12.37 -2.74
C ARG A 41 11.61 -12.22 -3.90
N ALA A 42 11.24 -12.75 -5.07
CA ALA A 42 12.05 -12.67 -6.28
C ALA A 42 12.05 -11.26 -6.90
N HIS A 43 11.07 -10.42 -6.56
CA HIS A 43 10.87 -9.10 -7.12
C HIS A 43 10.79 -8.03 -6.02
N PRO A 44 11.88 -7.77 -5.27
CA PRO A 44 11.91 -6.69 -4.31
C PRO A 44 11.69 -5.37 -5.05
N GLY A 45 10.66 -4.62 -4.63
CA GLY A 45 10.30 -3.36 -5.27
C GLY A 45 11.51 -2.41 -5.36
N ASP A 46 11.51 -1.54 -6.35
CA ASP A 46 12.55 -0.56 -6.64
C ASP A 46 12.65 0.58 -5.61
N GLY A 47 11.99 0.42 -4.45
CA GLY A 47 12.15 1.23 -3.25
C GLY A 47 11.70 2.68 -3.42
N GLY A 48 10.98 3.01 -4.50
CA GLY A 48 10.50 4.37 -4.77
C GLY A 48 11.57 5.41 -4.50
N ARG A 49 12.76 5.24 -5.11
CA ARG A 49 13.92 6.11 -4.87
C ARG A 49 13.47 7.56 -5.09
N GLY A 50 13.61 8.40 -4.07
CA GLY A 50 13.11 9.77 -3.97
C GLY A 50 13.73 10.74 -4.97
N ARG A 51 13.47 10.49 -6.26
CA ARG A 51 13.96 11.31 -7.38
C ARG A 51 13.36 12.71 -7.38
N TYR A 52 12.22 12.90 -6.70
CA TYR A 52 11.52 14.16 -6.60
C TYR A 52 10.97 14.36 -5.20
N THR A 53 11.00 15.62 -4.76
CA THR A 53 10.44 16.15 -3.52
C THR A 53 9.16 16.94 -3.82
N TRP A 54 8.36 17.21 -2.79
CA TRP A 54 7.14 18.02 -2.97
C TRP A 54 7.45 19.42 -3.54
N SER A 55 8.56 20.04 -3.11
CA SER A 55 8.99 21.36 -3.58
C SER A 55 9.24 21.41 -5.09
N ASP A 56 9.61 20.30 -5.72
CA ASP A 56 9.86 20.24 -7.16
C ASP A 56 8.59 20.46 -8.00
N THR A 57 7.41 20.35 -7.37
CA THR A 57 6.12 20.55 -8.04
C THR A 57 5.72 22.01 -8.20
N GLY A 58 6.27 22.91 -7.37
CA GLY A 58 5.83 24.30 -7.26
C GLY A 58 4.40 24.48 -6.72
N LEU A 59 3.77 23.43 -6.19
CA LEU A 59 2.39 23.44 -5.71
C LEU A 59 2.27 23.76 -4.21
N ASP A 60 1.21 24.47 -3.86
CA ASP A 60 0.80 24.64 -2.46
C ASP A 60 0.16 23.35 -1.92
N ALA A 61 0.81 22.75 -0.93
CA ALA A 61 0.35 21.53 -0.28
C ALA A 61 -1.04 21.69 0.37
N SER A 62 -1.35 22.85 0.96
CA SER A 62 -2.63 23.10 1.62
C SER A 62 -3.78 23.09 0.62
N VAL A 63 -3.59 23.75 -0.53
CA VAL A 63 -4.57 23.78 -1.62
C VAL A 63 -4.81 22.39 -2.18
N VAL A 64 -3.75 21.60 -2.39
CA VAL A 64 -3.92 20.22 -2.88
C VAL A 64 -4.61 19.34 -1.82
N ARG A 65 -4.29 19.51 -0.54
CA ARG A 65 -4.92 18.78 0.57
C ARG A 65 -6.43 19.04 0.64
N ASP A 66 -6.85 20.29 0.47
CA ASP A 66 -8.27 20.61 0.45
C ASP A 66 -8.97 20.03 -0.79
N ARG A 67 -8.32 20.07 -1.96
CA ARG A 67 -8.86 19.46 -3.19
C ARG A 67 -9.08 17.95 -3.08
N VAL A 68 -8.21 17.23 -2.37
CA VAL A 68 -8.33 15.76 -2.23
C VAL A 68 -9.17 15.32 -1.04
N ARG A 69 -9.58 16.24 -0.15
CA ARG A 69 -10.37 15.91 1.04
C ARG A 69 -11.65 15.13 0.73
N PRO A 70 -12.45 15.45 -0.29
CA PRO A 70 -13.65 14.66 -0.62
C PRO A 70 -13.33 13.20 -0.97
N TYR A 71 -12.18 12.94 -1.59
CA TYR A 71 -11.72 11.57 -1.87
C TYR A 71 -11.31 10.86 -0.58
N GLN A 72 -10.56 11.54 0.29
CA GLN A 72 -10.16 10.99 1.58
C GLN A 72 -11.37 10.63 2.44
N ASP A 73 -12.36 11.52 2.50
CA ASP A 73 -13.58 11.31 3.27
C ASP A 73 -14.39 10.14 2.70
N ARG A 74 -14.53 10.05 1.37
CA ARG A 74 -15.27 8.98 0.70
C ARG A 74 -14.67 7.60 0.96
N TYR A 75 -13.34 7.49 0.98
CA TYR A 75 -12.64 6.19 1.05
C TYR A 75 -11.95 5.95 2.40
N GLY A 76 -12.08 6.85 3.36
CA GLY A 76 -11.41 6.75 4.66
C GLY A 76 -9.87 6.79 4.57
N VAL A 77 -9.31 7.48 3.58
CA VAL A 77 -7.85 7.55 3.41
C VAL A 77 -7.26 8.51 4.46
N PRO A 78 -6.41 8.03 5.37
CA PRO A 78 -5.91 8.86 6.45
C PRO A 78 -4.98 9.95 5.92
N THR A 79 -5.06 11.13 6.54
CA THR A 79 -4.04 12.15 6.39
C THR A 79 -2.73 11.65 7.02
N ARG A 80 -1.70 11.45 6.21
CA ARG A 80 -0.37 11.06 6.69
C ARG A 80 0.51 12.30 6.91
N ALA A 81 1.32 12.29 7.98
CA ALA A 81 2.40 13.26 8.17
C ALA A 81 3.56 12.95 7.21
N PRO A 82 4.33 13.98 6.77
CA PRO A 82 5.53 13.74 5.98
C PRO A 82 6.58 13.00 6.84
N ALA A 83 7.16 11.94 6.27
CA ALA A 83 8.09 10.97 6.86
C ALA A 83 7.45 9.85 7.70
N LEU A 84 7.43 8.64 7.10
CA LEU A 84 8.12 7.42 7.55
C LEU A 84 7.59 6.27 6.68
N LEU A 85 8.24 6.07 5.53
CA LEU A 85 8.20 4.80 4.81
C LEU A 85 9.63 4.30 4.78
N ILE A 86 10.04 3.57 5.80
CA ILE A 86 11.24 2.75 5.73
C ILE A 86 10.90 1.35 6.20
N SER A 87 11.00 0.44 5.23
CA SER A 87 11.16 -1.00 5.35
C SER A 87 9.94 -1.85 5.74
N GLY A 88 8.99 -1.97 4.82
CA GLY A 88 8.05 -3.10 4.82
C GLY A 88 8.76 -4.42 4.47
N LEU A 89 9.71 -4.42 3.53
CA LEU A 89 10.30 -5.67 3.02
C LEU A 89 11.07 -6.49 4.07
N VAL A 90 11.71 -5.85 5.05
CA VAL A 90 12.40 -6.55 6.17
C VAL A 90 11.40 -7.15 7.16
N SER A 91 10.30 -6.45 7.47
CA SER A 91 9.26 -6.95 8.38
C SER A 91 8.48 -8.16 7.82
N TRP A 92 8.69 -8.51 6.55
CA TRP A 92 7.90 -9.48 5.81
C TRP A 92 8.66 -10.80 5.52
N GLY A 93 9.88 -10.94 6.05
CA GLY A 93 10.72 -12.12 5.85
C GLY A 93 11.05 -12.38 4.38
N ILE A 94 11.09 -11.31 3.57
CA ILE A 94 11.37 -11.34 2.13
C ILE A 94 12.88 -11.21 1.88
N VAL A 95 13.62 -10.57 2.77
CA VAL A 95 15.09 -10.53 2.84
C VAL A 95 15.52 -10.55 4.31
N ASP A 96 16.72 -11.07 4.62
CA ASP A 96 17.37 -10.95 5.93
C ASP A 96 17.66 -9.48 6.30
#